data_AF-A0A7R8X3A5-F1
#
_entry.id   AF-A0A7R8X3A5-F1
#
_cell.length_a   1.000
_cell.length_b   1.000
_cell.length_c   1.000
_cell.angle_alpha   90.00
_cell.angle_beta   90.00
_cell.angle_gamma   90.00
#
_symmetry.space_group_name_H-M   'P 1'
#
loop_
_entity.id
_entity.type
_entity.pdbx_description
1 polymer ?
#
loop_
_entity_poly.entity_id
_entity_poly.type
_entity_poly.pdbx_seq_one_letter_code
_entity_poly.pdbx_strand_id
1 'polypeptide(L)'
;MPFAAHTYTLIFLGKCGLAFPPAPALCSRKSQVDCSESPPWNTTEPSFRKTTKGTAEQILYPINILRNVAIESATTHYVLPSDIELYPSDNLAPMFIDMVLRHPMLMNAEPPKAFVVSIYEVKEGTEPPRRKSELVEMLRNETALPFHKTICPTCHHVPKAQEWTNEAPRDPEQLNVFHVAQREGDFKNWEPIFIGTRFDPPYEETLTWEGQKDKRTQMYALCVLGYRFLILDNAFLVHKPGIKNYTIDTWRDGLVAEQNHYISTFLTSRLVSIYGQKEECTI
;
A
#
# COMPACT_ATOMS: atom_id res chain seq x y z
N MET A 1 4.85 5.73 24.91
CA MET A 1 5.23 5.85 23.49
C MET A 1 4.04 6.47 22.77
N PRO A 2 4.20 7.65 22.13
CA PRO A 2 3.08 8.25 21.42
C PRO A 2 2.85 7.45 20.13
N PHE A 3 1.64 6.93 19.97
CA PHE A 3 1.19 6.26 18.77
C PHE A 3 1.25 7.26 17.60
N ALA A 4 2.06 6.95 16.59
CA ALA A 4 2.15 7.74 15.38
C ALA A 4 0.79 7.77 14.69
N ALA A 5 0.29 8.96 14.40
CA ALA A 5 -0.89 9.11 13.57
C ALA A 5 -0.54 8.66 12.16
N HIS A 6 -1.06 7.49 11.79
CA HIS A 6 -1.01 6.98 10.42
C HIS A 6 -1.94 7.82 9.57
N THR A 7 -1.46 8.99 9.16
CA THR A 7 -2.06 9.73 8.05
C THR A 7 -1.74 8.95 6.78
N TYR A 8 -2.49 9.09 5.69
CA TYR A 8 -2.12 8.49 4.40
C TYR A 8 -1.56 9.58 3.51
N THR A 9 -0.52 9.25 2.74
CA THR A 9 -0.08 10.10 1.64
C THR A 9 -0.49 9.42 0.35
N LEU A 10 -1.48 10.00 -0.33
CA LEU A 10 -1.71 9.70 -1.74
C LEU A 10 -0.59 10.31 -2.55
N ILE A 11 0.22 9.46 -3.20
CA ILE A 11 1.14 9.92 -4.22
C ILE A 11 0.35 9.94 -5.53
N PHE A 12 -0.03 11.13 -5.97
CA PHE A 12 -0.66 11.31 -7.27
C PHE A 12 0.36 11.08 -8.38
N LEU A 13 0.11 10.08 -9.21
CA LEU A 13 0.95 9.73 -10.35
C LEU A 13 0.44 10.46 -11.58
N GLY A 14 1.09 11.56 -11.98
CA GLY A 14 0.71 12.25 -13.21
C GLY A 14 1.71 13.28 -13.72
N LYS A 15 2.00 13.22 -15.03
CA LYS A 15 2.30 14.41 -15.84
C LYS A 15 1.16 14.60 -16.85
N CYS A 16 0.70 15.84 -16.92
CA CYS A 16 -0.34 16.34 -17.83
C CYS A 16 0.05 16.14 -19.30
N GLY A 17 -0.84 15.54 -20.11
CA GLY A 17 -0.74 15.62 -21.57
C GLY A 17 -1.31 14.42 -22.31
N LEU A 18 -2.62 14.44 -22.61
CA LEU A 18 -3.18 14.50 -23.97
C LEU A 18 -4.71 14.23 -23.95
N ALA A 19 -5.46 15.24 -24.42
CA ALA A 19 -6.86 15.25 -24.88
C ALA A 19 -8.00 14.87 -23.92
N PHE A 20 -8.21 15.65 -22.85
CA PHE A 20 -9.51 15.84 -22.18
C PHE A 20 -9.66 17.34 -21.82
N PRO A 21 -10.89 17.90 -21.70
CA PRO A 21 -11.11 19.35 -21.62
C PRO A 21 -10.29 19.98 -20.48
N PRO A 22 -9.85 21.24 -20.62
CA PRO A 22 -8.79 21.81 -19.81
C PRO A 22 -9.17 21.80 -18.33
N ALA A 23 -8.62 20.85 -17.58
CA ALA A 23 -8.67 20.88 -16.13
C ALA A 23 -7.83 22.09 -15.67
N PRO A 24 -8.42 23.05 -14.94
CA PRO A 24 -7.73 24.27 -14.56
C PRO A 24 -6.59 23.96 -13.59
N ALA A 25 -5.36 24.30 -14.01
CA ALA A 25 -4.25 24.80 -13.17
C ALA A 25 -3.84 24.05 -11.88
N LEU A 26 -4.26 22.80 -11.63
CA LEU A 26 -3.94 22.10 -10.37
C LEU A 26 -2.52 21.51 -10.30
N CYS A 27 -1.90 21.15 -11.43
CA CYS A 27 -0.55 20.56 -11.44
C CYS A 27 0.59 21.58 -11.63
N SER A 28 0.30 22.89 -11.66
CA SER A 28 1.30 23.95 -11.89
C SER A 28 1.55 24.86 -10.69
N ARG A 29 0.89 24.64 -9.55
CA ARG A 29 1.30 25.30 -8.30
C ARG A 29 2.54 24.61 -7.76
N LYS A 30 3.72 25.08 -8.17
CA LYS A 30 4.89 25.08 -7.29
C LYS A 30 4.61 26.06 -6.15
N SER A 31 3.69 25.74 -5.23
CA SER A 31 3.79 26.35 -3.92
C SER A 31 5.05 25.76 -3.32
N GLN A 32 6.11 26.56 -3.28
CA GLN A 32 7.30 26.25 -2.52
C GLN A 32 6.82 26.11 -1.07
N VAL A 33 6.59 24.87 -0.62
CA VAL A 33 6.18 24.60 0.75
C VAL A 33 7.39 24.90 1.60
N ASP A 34 7.30 25.94 2.41
CA ASP A 34 8.34 26.26 3.37
C ASP A 34 8.22 25.27 4.55
N CYS A 35 9.08 24.26 4.54
CA CYS A 35 9.13 23.25 5.61
C CYS A 35 9.63 23.81 6.95
N SER A 36 10.03 25.10 7.01
CA SER A 36 10.35 25.79 8.26
C SER A 36 9.14 26.41 8.95
N GLU A 37 8.02 26.57 8.24
CA GLU A 37 6.75 26.98 8.84
C GLU A 37 6.12 25.82 9.63
N SER A 38 5.45 26.17 10.74
CA SER A 38 4.62 25.19 11.45
C SER A 38 3.51 24.69 10.52
N PRO A 39 3.23 23.37 10.51
CA PRO A 39 2.17 22.86 9.66
C PRO A 39 0.82 23.52 9.99
N PRO A 40 -0.06 23.73 9.01
CA PRO A 40 -1.32 24.46 9.20
C PRO A 40 -2.30 23.78 10.18
N TRP A 41 -2.06 22.52 10.55
CA TRP A 41 -2.81 21.77 11.58
C TRP A 41 -2.20 21.88 12.99
N ASN A 42 -1.21 22.74 13.23
CA ASN A 42 -0.58 22.94 14.54
C ASN A 42 -1.48 23.70 15.55
N THR A 43 -2.72 24.05 15.18
CA THR A 43 -3.63 24.88 16.00
C THR A 43 -4.84 24.14 16.58
N THR A 44 -4.92 22.82 16.47
CA THR A 44 -5.94 22.06 17.18
C THR A 44 -5.34 20.84 17.84
N GLU A 45 -5.44 20.78 19.18
CA GLU A 45 -5.40 19.51 19.91
C GLU A 45 -6.27 18.52 19.13
N PRO A 46 -5.71 17.42 18.58
CA PRO A 46 -6.52 16.49 17.82
C PRO A 46 -7.52 15.87 18.79
N SER A 47 -8.78 16.30 18.71
CA SER A 47 -9.86 15.77 19.56
C SER A 47 -10.04 14.26 19.36
N PHE A 48 -9.61 13.72 18.22
CA PHE A 48 -9.53 12.29 17.94
C PHE A 48 -8.44 11.53 18.73
N ARG A 49 -7.45 12.20 19.32
CA ARG A 49 -6.27 11.54 19.94
C ARG A 49 -6.38 11.25 21.44
N LYS A 50 -7.47 11.65 22.11
CA LYS A 50 -7.64 11.42 23.56
C LYS A 50 -8.61 10.28 23.87
N THR A 51 -8.39 9.11 23.28
CA THR A 51 -8.92 7.87 23.86
C THR A 51 -7.80 7.20 24.65
N THR A 52 -7.59 7.71 25.87
CA THR A 52 -6.85 7.00 26.90
C THR A 52 -7.48 5.63 27.11
N LYS A 53 -6.65 4.57 27.17
CA LYS A 53 -7.10 3.23 27.59
C LYS A 53 -8.02 3.37 28.83
N GLY A 54 -9.30 3.07 28.68
CA GLY A 54 -10.21 2.85 29.81
C GLY A 54 -11.40 3.80 30.00
N THR A 55 -11.65 4.85 29.21
CA THR A 55 -12.92 5.62 29.35
C THR A 55 -13.46 6.20 28.03
N ALA A 56 -14.80 6.13 27.89
CA ALA A 56 -15.72 6.74 26.92
C ALA A 56 -15.37 6.60 25.42
N GLU A 57 -16.07 5.66 24.75
CA GLU A 57 -16.13 5.43 23.30
C GLU A 57 -14.79 5.58 22.55
N GLN A 58 -14.00 4.51 22.57
CA GLN A 58 -12.85 4.37 21.67
C GLN A 58 -13.35 4.36 20.22
N ILE A 59 -13.23 5.49 19.54
CA ILE A 59 -13.48 5.58 18.10
C ILE A 59 -12.32 4.88 17.39
N LEU A 60 -12.62 3.77 16.71
CA LEU A 60 -11.65 3.06 15.88
C LEU A 60 -11.25 3.93 14.69
N TYR A 61 -9.99 3.83 14.26
CA TYR A 61 -9.51 4.63 13.15
C TYR A 61 -10.18 4.19 11.82
N PRO A 62 -10.92 5.09 11.11
CA PRO A 62 -11.73 4.73 9.94
C PRO A 62 -10.90 4.62 8.66
N ILE A 63 -9.87 3.77 8.71
CA ILE A 63 -8.82 3.61 7.69
C ILE A 63 -9.36 3.41 6.27
N ASN A 64 -10.35 2.53 6.10
CA ASN A 64 -10.85 2.15 4.79
C ASN A 64 -11.79 3.19 4.19
N ILE A 65 -12.59 3.87 5.02
CA ILE A 65 -13.36 5.05 4.60
C ILE A 65 -12.41 6.12 4.08
N LEU A 66 -11.35 6.42 4.83
CA LEU A 66 -10.37 7.43 4.43
C LEU A 66 -9.65 7.06 3.13
N ARG A 67 -9.33 5.78 2.92
CA ARG A 67 -8.76 5.28 1.65
C ARG A 67 -9.73 5.43 0.48
N ASN A 68 -11.00 5.06 0.65
CA ASN A 68 -11.99 5.17 -0.41
C ASN A 68 -12.25 6.63 -0.79
N VAL A 69 -12.45 7.51 0.19
CA VAL A 69 -12.60 8.97 -0.05
C VAL A 69 -11.39 9.52 -0.80
N ALA A 70 -10.19 9.12 -0.40
CA ALA A 70 -8.93 9.47 -1.07
C ALA A 70 -8.91 9.00 -2.54
N ILE A 71 -9.26 7.75 -2.81
CA ILE A 71 -9.28 7.16 -4.17
C ILE A 71 -10.35 7.83 -5.04
N GLU A 72 -11.56 8.02 -4.52
CA GLU A 72 -12.66 8.65 -5.24
C GLU A 72 -12.37 10.11 -5.59
N SER A 73 -11.68 10.82 -4.69
CA SER A 73 -11.25 12.20 -4.90
C SER A 73 -10.05 12.32 -5.85
N ALA A 74 -9.42 11.21 -6.25
CA ALA A 74 -8.25 11.25 -7.11
C ALA A 74 -8.60 11.68 -8.54
N THR A 75 -7.85 12.66 -9.04
CA THR A 75 -7.99 13.18 -10.40
C THR A 75 -7.14 12.42 -11.42
N THR A 76 -6.24 11.54 -10.96
CA THR A 76 -5.38 10.69 -11.78
C THR A 76 -6.04 9.33 -12.05
N HIS A 77 -5.69 8.72 -13.18
CA HIS A 77 -6.16 7.37 -13.51
C HIS A 77 -5.53 6.32 -12.58
N TYR A 78 -4.21 6.43 -12.40
CA TYR A 78 -3.44 5.57 -11.49
C TYR A 78 -3.36 6.17 -10.09
N VAL A 79 -3.44 5.32 -9.08
CA VAL A 79 -3.37 5.68 -7.66
C VAL A 79 -2.47 4.70 -6.91
N LEU A 80 -1.71 5.23 -5.95
CA LEU A 80 -0.92 4.44 -5.00
C LEU A 80 -1.45 4.71 -3.59
N PRO A 81 -2.33 3.86 -3.04
CA PRO A 81 -2.69 3.91 -1.63
C PRO A 81 -1.48 3.50 -0.78
N SER A 82 -0.92 4.44 -0.03
CA SER A 82 0.27 4.20 0.82
C SER A 82 0.12 4.84 2.20
N ASP A 83 0.48 4.07 3.23
CA ASP A 83 0.59 4.54 4.61
C ASP A 83 1.69 5.65 4.67
N ILE A 84 1.53 6.70 5.49
CA ILE A 84 2.53 7.81 5.57
C ILE A 84 3.92 7.36 6.01
N GLU A 85 4.00 6.23 6.72
CA GLU A 85 5.27 5.67 7.20
C GLU A 85 6.03 4.90 6.09
N LEU A 86 5.44 4.78 4.90
CA LEU A 86 6.00 4.08 3.75
C LEU A 86 6.54 5.06 2.72
N TYR A 87 7.86 5.21 2.71
CA TYR A 87 8.59 6.11 1.82
C TYR A 87 8.88 5.41 0.49
N PRO A 88 8.46 5.97 -0.65
CA PRO A 88 8.76 5.39 -1.96
C PRO A 88 10.24 5.55 -2.32
N SER A 89 10.76 4.63 -3.12
CA SER A 89 12.02 4.79 -3.83
C SER A 89 12.02 6.07 -4.68
N ASP A 90 13.19 6.65 -4.89
CA ASP A 90 13.32 7.90 -5.64
C ASP A 90 12.73 7.74 -7.05
N ASN A 91 12.05 8.80 -7.52
CA ASN A 91 11.46 8.87 -8.85
C ASN A 91 10.40 7.78 -9.18
N LEU A 92 9.87 7.04 -8.20
CA LEU A 92 8.83 6.02 -8.43
C LEU A 92 7.70 6.53 -9.34
N ALA A 93 7.17 7.72 -9.04
CA ALA A 93 6.06 8.27 -9.78
C ALA A 93 6.37 8.58 -11.27
N PRO A 94 7.38 9.41 -11.59
CA PRO A 94 7.72 9.67 -12.98
C PRO A 94 8.19 8.42 -13.74
N MET A 95 8.93 7.51 -13.09
CA MET A 95 9.38 6.26 -13.72
C MET A 95 8.20 5.34 -14.05
N PHE A 96 7.18 5.31 -13.19
CA PHE A 96 5.99 4.49 -13.43
C PHE A 96 5.20 5.01 -14.64
N ILE A 97 4.98 6.32 -14.70
CA ILE A 97 4.29 6.94 -15.84
C ILE A 97 5.06 6.68 -17.14
N ASP A 98 6.38 6.85 -17.13
CA ASP A 98 7.24 6.53 -18.28
C ASP A 98 7.12 5.05 -18.70
N MET A 99 7.17 4.11 -17.75
CA MET A 99 7.00 2.68 -18.03
C MET A 99 5.66 2.36 -18.70
N VAL A 100 4.57 2.92 -18.19
CA VAL A 100 3.23 2.70 -18.74
C VAL A 100 3.10 3.31 -20.14
N LEU A 101 3.66 4.50 -20.37
CA LEU A 101 3.66 5.15 -21.70
C LEU A 101 4.48 4.37 -22.73
N ARG A 102 5.61 3.76 -22.31
CA ARG A 102 6.42 2.88 -23.16
C ARG A 102 5.73 1.55 -23.48
N HIS A 103 4.77 1.13 -22.65
CA HIS A 103 4.05 -0.14 -22.83
C HIS A 103 2.53 0.07 -22.83
N PRO A 104 1.94 0.68 -23.88
CA PRO A 104 0.51 0.99 -23.93
C PRO A 104 -0.41 -0.21 -23.72
N MET A 105 0.07 -1.41 -24.07
CA MET A 105 -0.65 -2.67 -23.84
C MET A 105 -0.97 -2.92 -22.37
N LEU A 106 -0.23 -2.31 -21.43
CA LEU A 106 -0.50 -2.44 -19.99
C LEU A 106 -1.69 -1.59 -19.51
N MET A 107 -2.13 -0.58 -20.28
CA MET A 107 -3.17 0.36 -19.85
C MET A 107 -4.60 -0.17 -19.99
N ASN A 108 -4.84 -1.11 -20.91
CA ASN A 108 -6.18 -1.65 -21.22
C ASN A 108 -6.16 -3.17 -21.44
N ALA A 109 -5.16 -3.87 -20.92
CA ALA A 109 -5.08 -5.32 -21.10
C ALA A 109 -6.05 -6.04 -20.15
N GLU A 110 -6.85 -6.92 -20.73
CA GLU A 110 -7.47 -8.03 -20.01
C GLU A 110 -6.45 -9.16 -19.80
N PRO A 111 -6.40 -9.80 -18.63
CA PRO A 111 -7.12 -9.45 -17.39
C PRO A 111 -6.55 -8.19 -16.70
N PRO A 112 -7.28 -7.51 -15.81
CA PRO A 112 -6.83 -6.28 -15.14
C PRO A 112 -5.50 -6.44 -14.38
N LYS A 113 -4.75 -5.33 -14.23
CA LYS A 113 -3.38 -5.33 -13.71
C LYS A 113 -3.27 -4.51 -12.42
N ALA A 114 -2.51 -5.03 -11.46
CA ALA A 114 -2.07 -4.32 -10.26
C ALA A 114 -0.55 -4.27 -10.23
N PHE A 115 0.06 -3.08 -10.20
CA PHE A 115 1.51 -2.92 -10.28
C PHE A 115 2.12 -2.91 -8.88
N VAL A 116 2.67 -4.04 -8.45
CA VAL A 116 3.13 -4.27 -7.09
C VAL A 116 4.44 -3.53 -6.81
N VAL A 117 4.47 -2.87 -5.64
CA VAL A 117 5.63 -2.20 -5.08
C VAL A 117 6.05 -2.96 -3.81
N SER A 118 7.25 -3.54 -3.82
CA SER A 118 7.77 -4.33 -2.70
C SER A 118 8.03 -3.46 -1.47
N ILE A 119 7.84 -4.01 -0.26
CA ILE A 119 7.96 -3.23 0.99
C ILE A 119 9.08 -3.80 1.85
N TYR A 120 9.87 -2.90 2.45
CA TYR A 120 10.98 -3.22 3.33
C TYR A 120 10.95 -2.38 4.59
N GLU A 121 11.55 -2.88 5.66
CA GLU A 121 11.77 -2.17 6.92
C GLU A 121 13.26 -1.89 7.07
N VAL A 122 13.61 -0.69 7.53
CA VAL A 122 14.99 -0.31 7.82
C VAL A 122 15.20 -0.18 9.33
N LYS A 123 16.43 -0.43 9.79
CA LYS A 123 16.80 -0.25 11.21
C LYS A 123 16.62 1.21 11.64
N GLU A 124 16.26 1.41 12.90
CA GLU A 124 16.15 2.75 13.47
C GLU A 124 17.48 3.50 13.39
N GLY A 125 17.41 4.80 13.10
CA GLY A 125 18.58 5.66 12.92
C GLY A 125 19.29 5.52 11.57
N THR A 126 18.81 4.63 10.68
CA THR A 126 19.34 4.54 9.31
C THR A 126 18.55 5.44 8.35
N GLU A 127 19.22 5.95 7.32
CA GLU A 127 18.56 6.64 6.23
C GLU A 127 17.89 5.63 5.28
N PRO A 128 16.63 5.84 4.88
CA PRO A 128 15.97 4.99 3.90
C PRO A 128 16.75 4.94 2.57
N PRO A 129 16.94 3.75 1.98
CA PRO A 129 17.57 3.64 0.67
C PRO A 129 16.69 4.30 -0.38
N ARG A 130 17.32 5.05 -1.28
CA ARG A 130 16.65 5.77 -2.37
C ARG A 130 16.54 4.90 -3.62
N ARG A 131 17.51 4.02 -3.81
CA ARG A 131 17.66 3.16 -4.99
C ARG A 131 17.75 1.70 -4.62
N LYS A 132 17.38 0.82 -5.56
CA LYS A 132 17.40 -0.63 -5.33
C LYS A 132 18.78 -1.15 -4.97
N SER A 133 19.84 -0.61 -5.59
CA SER A 133 21.22 -1.00 -5.27
C SER A 133 21.58 -0.78 -3.81
N GLU A 134 21.16 0.35 -3.25
CA GLU A 134 21.35 0.70 -1.83
C GLU A 134 20.53 -0.24 -0.93
N LEU A 135 19.27 -0.48 -1.29
CA LEU A 135 18.42 -1.42 -0.57
C LEU A 135 19.04 -2.83 -0.56
N VAL A 136 19.56 -3.32 -1.69
CA VAL A 136 20.20 -4.64 -1.79
C VAL A 136 21.44 -4.71 -0.91
N GLU A 137 22.23 -3.64 -0.82
CA GLU A 137 23.35 -3.55 0.13
C GLU A 137 22.87 -3.60 1.58
N MET A 138 21.79 -2.87 1.89
CA MET A 138 21.17 -2.89 3.22
C MET A 138 20.57 -4.25 3.59
N LEU A 139 20.05 -5.00 2.62
CA LEU A 139 19.59 -6.37 2.84
C LEU A 139 20.76 -7.31 3.13
N ARG A 140 21.91 -7.13 2.45
CA ARG A 140 23.12 -7.95 2.66
C ARG A 140 23.79 -7.70 4.01
N ASN A 141 23.80 -6.46 4.48
CA ASN A 141 24.38 -6.10 5.79
C ASN A 141 23.34 -6.16 6.94
N GLU A 142 22.14 -6.68 6.66
CA GLU A 142 21.03 -6.84 7.61
C GLU A 142 20.59 -5.52 8.27
N THR A 143 20.77 -4.38 7.61
CA THR A 143 20.20 -3.09 8.05
C THR A 143 18.83 -2.80 7.47
N ALA A 144 18.41 -3.58 6.47
CA ALA A 144 17.03 -3.68 6.00
C ALA A 144 16.53 -5.12 6.03
N LEU A 145 15.21 -5.31 6.12
CA LEU A 145 14.53 -6.60 6.04
C LEU A 145 13.24 -6.49 5.21
N PRO A 146 12.77 -7.57 4.58
CA PRO A 146 11.40 -7.63 4.05
C PRO A 146 10.36 -7.24 5.11
N PHE A 147 9.35 -6.50 4.70
CA PHE A 147 8.32 -5.97 5.60
C PHE A 147 7.59 -7.07 6.37
N HIS A 148 7.46 -6.89 7.69
CA HIS A 148 6.81 -7.84 8.59
C HIS A 148 7.42 -9.24 8.56
N LYS A 149 8.72 -9.38 8.21
CA LYS A 149 9.43 -10.67 8.19
C LYS A 149 9.30 -11.45 9.50
N THR A 150 9.20 -10.76 10.64
CA THR A 150 9.09 -11.37 11.98
C THR A 150 7.64 -11.45 12.51
N ILE A 151 6.69 -10.75 11.86
CA ILE A 151 5.30 -10.60 12.34
C ILE A 151 4.36 -11.48 11.52
N CYS A 152 4.40 -11.35 10.20
CA CYS A 152 3.67 -12.22 9.29
C CYS A 152 4.51 -12.49 8.04
N PRO A 153 5.42 -13.49 8.11
CA PRO A 153 6.32 -13.81 7.02
C PRO A 153 5.60 -14.10 5.70
N THR A 154 4.40 -14.69 5.75
CA THR A 154 3.62 -15.08 4.57
C THR A 154 2.70 -13.97 4.04
N CYS A 155 2.33 -12.98 4.85
CA CYS A 155 1.39 -11.92 4.44
C CYS A 155 2.03 -10.98 3.39
N HIS A 156 3.31 -10.67 3.52
CA HIS A 156 3.99 -9.71 2.62
C HIS A 156 5.14 -10.35 1.84
N HIS A 157 5.21 -11.69 1.80
CA HIS A 157 6.20 -12.38 0.98
C HIS A 157 5.91 -12.17 -0.51
N VAL A 158 6.79 -11.44 -1.19
CA VAL A 158 6.66 -11.16 -2.61
C VAL A 158 7.12 -12.39 -3.42
N PRO A 159 6.35 -12.85 -4.42
CA PRO A 159 6.80 -13.89 -5.34
C PRO A 159 8.14 -13.54 -5.97
N LYS A 160 9.07 -14.51 -5.98
CA LYS A 160 10.45 -14.35 -6.49
C LYS A 160 11.25 -13.23 -5.80
N ALA A 161 11.02 -12.98 -4.51
CA ALA A 161 11.72 -11.93 -3.76
C ALA A 161 13.26 -12.10 -3.77
N GLN A 162 13.76 -13.34 -3.76
CA GLN A 162 15.20 -13.59 -3.77
C GLN A 162 15.80 -13.24 -5.14
N GLU A 163 15.16 -13.65 -6.22
CA GLU A 163 15.55 -13.31 -7.58
C GLU A 163 15.44 -11.81 -7.83
N TRP A 164 14.37 -11.17 -7.33
CA TRP A 164 14.22 -9.71 -7.40
C TRP A 164 15.39 -8.99 -6.75
N THR A 165 15.87 -9.50 -5.61
CA THR A 165 17.02 -8.93 -4.88
C THR A 165 18.34 -9.16 -5.62
N ASN A 166 18.48 -10.31 -6.28
CA ASN A 166 19.72 -10.72 -6.95
C ASN A 166 19.85 -10.16 -8.38
N GLU A 167 18.72 -9.87 -9.04
CA GLU A 167 18.71 -9.32 -10.39
C GLU A 167 18.95 -7.81 -10.37
N ALA A 168 20.09 -7.41 -10.92
CA ALA A 168 20.38 -6.00 -11.18
C ALA A 168 19.39 -5.48 -12.24
N PRO A 169 18.82 -4.28 -12.04
CA PRO A 169 17.93 -3.71 -13.05
C PRO A 169 18.67 -3.47 -14.35
N ARG A 170 17.94 -3.57 -15.47
CA ARG A 170 18.49 -3.27 -16.81
C ARG A 170 18.94 -1.82 -16.91
N ASP A 171 18.16 -0.91 -16.33
CA ASP A 171 18.45 0.50 -16.20
C ASP A 171 17.98 0.96 -14.81
N PRO A 172 18.86 1.48 -13.94
CA PRO A 172 18.50 1.93 -12.59
C PRO A 172 17.56 3.14 -12.58
N GLU A 173 17.42 3.86 -13.69
CA GLU A 173 16.57 5.05 -13.82
C GLU A 173 15.25 4.74 -14.56
N GLN A 174 14.96 3.47 -14.86
CA GLN A 174 13.70 3.03 -15.45
C GLN A 174 13.00 1.98 -14.62
N LEU A 175 11.67 1.94 -14.72
CA LEU A 175 10.85 0.85 -14.22
C LEU A 175 10.49 -0.12 -15.34
N ASN A 176 10.50 -1.41 -15.01
CA ASN A 176 9.97 -2.49 -15.82
C ASN A 176 9.21 -3.50 -14.95
N VAL A 177 8.44 -4.36 -15.62
CA VAL A 177 7.83 -5.53 -14.98
C VAL A 177 8.89 -6.61 -14.83
N PHE A 178 9.22 -6.94 -13.58
CA PHE A 178 10.12 -8.03 -13.24
C PHE A 178 9.42 -9.40 -13.33
N HIS A 179 8.22 -9.49 -12.74
CA HIS A 179 7.48 -10.74 -12.69
C HIS A 179 5.97 -10.50 -12.68
N VAL A 180 5.21 -11.43 -13.26
CA VAL A 180 3.75 -11.42 -13.23
C VAL A 180 3.30 -12.57 -12.35
N ALA A 181 2.64 -12.24 -11.25
CA ALA A 181 2.13 -13.19 -10.27
C ALA A 181 0.60 -13.21 -10.23
N GLN A 182 0.08 -14.23 -9.56
CA GLN A 182 -1.32 -14.36 -9.14
C GLN A 182 -1.35 -14.67 -7.64
N ARG A 183 -2.41 -14.24 -6.96
CA ARG A 183 -2.62 -14.48 -5.52
C ARG A 183 -3.25 -15.86 -5.31
N GLU A 184 -2.50 -16.91 -5.62
CA GLU A 184 -2.95 -18.32 -5.58
C GLU A 184 -1.92 -19.19 -4.85
N GLY A 185 -2.29 -20.40 -4.43
CA GLY A 185 -1.38 -21.34 -3.75
C GLY A 185 -0.72 -20.74 -2.50
N ASP A 186 0.61 -20.77 -2.45
CA ASP A 186 1.41 -20.24 -1.34
C ASP A 186 1.21 -18.73 -1.10
N PHE A 187 0.72 -18.00 -2.11
CA PHE A 187 0.49 -16.57 -2.07
C PHE A 187 -0.97 -16.18 -1.82
N LYS A 188 -1.86 -17.13 -1.48
CA LYS A 188 -3.29 -16.84 -1.23
C LYS A 188 -3.56 -15.81 -0.13
N ASN A 189 -2.61 -15.63 0.79
CA ASN A 189 -2.65 -14.65 1.87
C ASN A 189 -1.84 -13.37 1.58
N TRP A 190 -1.25 -13.25 0.41
CA TRP A 190 -0.32 -12.17 0.09
C TRP A 190 -1.03 -10.83 -0.07
N GLU A 191 -0.64 -9.83 0.71
CA GLU A 191 -1.20 -8.48 0.76
C GLU A 191 -0.26 -7.44 0.13
N PRO A 192 -0.38 -7.26 -1.20
CA PRO A 192 0.02 -6.11 -1.98
C PRO A 192 0.13 -4.76 -1.30
N ILE A 193 1.18 -3.97 -1.56
CA ILE A 193 0.92 -2.59 -1.95
C ILE A 193 1.16 -2.48 -3.44
N PHE A 194 0.24 -1.82 -4.13
CA PHE A 194 0.28 -1.74 -5.57
C PHE A 194 -0.20 -0.38 -6.05
N ILE A 195 0.30 0.02 -7.21
CA ILE A 195 -0.27 1.08 -8.02
C ILE A 195 -1.42 0.43 -8.80
N GLY A 196 -2.62 0.91 -8.53
CA GLY A 196 -3.86 0.47 -9.15
C GLY A 196 -4.53 1.60 -9.91
N THR A 197 -5.81 1.41 -10.24
CA THR A 197 -6.67 2.45 -10.79
C THR A 197 -7.72 2.89 -9.79
N ARG A 198 -8.29 4.07 -9.98
CA ARG A 198 -9.45 4.53 -9.20
C ARG A 198 -10.74 3.70 -9.40
N PHE A 199 -10.70 2.69 -10.26
CA PHE A 199 -11.81 1.79 -10.57
C PHE A 199 -11.62 0.39 -9.97
N ASP A 200 -10.49 0.13 -9.32
CA ASP A 200 -10.27 -1.13 -8.63
C ASP A 200 -11.28 -1.30 -7.47
N PRO A 201 -11.60 -2.54 -7.08
CA PRO A 201 -12.47 -2.82 -5.93
C PRO A 201 -12.13 -1.96 -4.71
N PRO A 202 -13.13 -1.33 -4.06
CA PRO A 202 -12.90 -0.47 -2.91
C PRO A 202 -12.47 -1.28 -1.69
N TYR A 203 -11.92 -0.59 -0.69
CA TYR A 203 -11.68 -1.19 0.62
C TYR A 203 -13.00 -1.36 1.37
N GLU A 204 -13.16 -2.45 2.14
CA GLU A 204 -14.36 -2.65 2.95
C GLU A 204 -14.36 -1.67 4.14
N GLU A 205 -15.27 -0.70 4.10
CA GLU A 205 -15.35 0.40 5.07
C GLU A 205 -15.68 -0.03 6.49
N THR A 206 -16.32 -1.19 6.66
CA THR A 206 -16.63 -1.75 7.99
C THR A 206 -15.40 -2.32 8.69
N LEU A 207 -14.28 -2.53 7.99
CA LEU A 207 -13.06 -3.06 8.58
C LEU A 207 -12.16 -1.94 9.09
N THR A 208 -11.53 -2.22 10.23
CA THR A 208 -10.63 -1.29 10.91
C THR A 208 -9.19 -1.81 10.91
N TRP A 209 -8.25 -0.90 11.12
CA TRP A 209 -6.82 -1.23 11.19
C TRP A 209 -6.49 -2.07 12.42
N GLU A 210 -7.15 -1.76 13.52
CA GLU A 210 -7.02 -2.40 14.81
C GLU A 210 -7.37 -3.88 14.70
N GLY A 211 -8.46 -4.21 13.97
CA GLY A 211 -8.92 -5.57 13.72
C GLY A 211 -8.09 -6.39 12.72
N GLN A 212 -7.09 -5.79 12.05
CA GLN A 212 -6.21 -6.40 11.04
C GLN A 212 -6.96 -6.98 9.81
N LYS A 213 -6.23 -7.45 8.80
CA LYS A 213 -6.80 -7.99 7.54
C LYS A 213 -7.70 -7.00 6.77
N ASP A 214 -7.59 -5.71 7.04
CA ASP A 214 -8.37 -4.64 6.40
C ASP A 214 -8.13 -4.54 4.88
N LYS A 215 -6.97 -5.02 4.41
CA LYS A 215 -6.60 -5.07 2.99
C LYS A 215 -6.98 -6.41 2.32
N ARG A 216 -7.21 -7.47 3.09
CA ARG A 216 -7.41 -8.83 2.55
C ARG A 216 -8.70 -9.00 1.76
N THR A 217 -9.75 -8.28 2.12
CA THR A 217 -11.03 -8.33 1.40
C THR A 217 -10.93 -7.71 0.01
N GLN A 218 -10.19 -6.61 -0.12
CA GLN A 218 -9.87 -6.04 -1.43
C GLN A 218 -9.06 -7.05 -2.26
N MET A 219 -8.05 -7.69 -1.65
CA MET A 219 -7.24 -8.67 -2.35
C MET A 219 -8.02 -9.92 -2.78
N TYR A 220 -9.01 -10.34 -1.99
CA TYR A 220 -9.97 -11.37 -2.39
C TYR A 220 -10.73 -10.96 -3.65
N ALA A 221 -11.27 -9.74 -3.68
CA ALA A 221 -11.97 -9.22 -4.85
C ALA A 221 -11.07 -9.20 -6.09
N LEU A 222 -9.83 -8.68 -5.96
CA LEU A 222 -8.85 -8.69 -7.07
C LEU A 222 -8.54 -10.11 -7.58
N CYS A 223 -8.39 -11.07 -6.65
CA CYS A 223 -8.12 -12.47 -7.00
C CYS A 223 -9.28 -13.09 -7.79
N VAL A 224 -10.52 -12.89 -7.33
CA VAL A 224 -11.72 -13.43 -8.00
C VAL A 224 -11.92 -12.79 -9.37
N LEU A 225 -11.65 -11.49 -9.50
CA LEU A 225 -11.70 -10.75 -10.77
C LEU A 225 -10.51 -11.05 -11.71
N GLY A 226 -9.61 -11.97 -11.32
CA GLY A 226 -8.54 -12.46 -12.19
C GLY A 226 -7.36 -11.50 -12.38
N TYR A 227 -7.18 -10.54 -11.47
CA TYR A 227 -6.09 -9.57 -11.55
C TYR A 227 -4.72 -10.25 -11.67
N ARG A 228 -3.84 -9.63 -12.47
CA ARG A 228 -2.42 -9.99 -12.57
C ARG A 228 -1.58 -8.99 -11.78
N PHE A 229 -0.76 -9.50 -10.88
CA PHE A 229 0.12 -8.70 -10.03
C PHE A 229 1.48 -8.54 -10.71
N LEU A 230 1.73 -7.34 -11.25
CA LEU A 230 2.95 -6.99 -11.97
C LEU A 230 3.97 -6.46 -10.97
N ILE A 231 4.89 -7.31 -10.54
CA ILE A 231 5.97 -6.94 -9.63
C ILE A 231 6.98 -6.09 -10.39
N LEU A 232 7.24 -4.89 -9.90
CA LEU A 232 8.13 -3.91 -10.52
C LEU A 232 9.58 -4.13 -10.10
N ASP A 233 10.54 -3.96 -11.01
CA ASP A 233 11.96 -4.26 -10.79
C ASP A 233 12.69 -3.27 -9.87
N ASN A 234 12.45 -1.96 -10.02
CA ASN A 234 13.13 -0.85 -9.33
C ASN A 234 12.23 -0.05 -8.39
N ALA A 235 11.03 -0.54 -8.09
CA ALA A 235 10.10 0.13 -7.19
C ALA A 235 10.06 -0.58 -5.84
N PHE A 236 10.22 0.19 -4.77
CA PHE A 236 10.00 -0.30 -3.42
C PHE A 236 9.51 0.80 -2.49
N LEU A 237 8.95 0.39 -1.36
CA LEU A 237 8.57 1.23 -0.23
C LEU A 237 9.42 0.86 0.98
N VAL A 238 9.77 1.86 1.78
CA VAL A 238 10.54 1.71 3.01
C VAL A 238 9.70 2.17 4.19
N HIS A 239 9.53 1.31 5.17
CA HIS A 239 8.92 1.63 6.44
C HIS A 239 9.94 2.21 7.43
N LYS A 240 9.65 3.39 8.01
CA LYS A 240 10.43 4.09 9.06
C LYS A 240 9.46 4.47 10.21
N PRO A 241 9.83 4.43 11.52
CA PRO A 241 11.16 4.63 12.11
C PRO A 241 12.04 3.40 12.31
N GLY A 242 11.52 2.18 12.21
CA GLY A 242 12.31 0.99 12.52
C GLY A 242 11.63 -0.30 12.10
N ILE A 243 12.35 -1.42 12.30
CA ILE A 243 11.84 -2.77 12.11
C ILE A 243 10.81 -3.07 13.21
N LYS A 244 9.57 -3.34 12.82
CA LYS A 244 8.50 -3.68 13.76
C LYS A 244 8.76 -5.06 14.34
N ASN A 245 8.61 -5.16 15.65
CA ASN A 245 8.62 -6.42 16.38
C ASN A 245 7.21 -6.73 16.88
N TYR A 246 6.90 -8.00 17.01
CA TYR A 246 5.62 -8.42 17.58
C TYR A 246 5.53 -7.97 19.06
N THR A 247 4.43 -7.32 19.40
CA THR A 247 4.11 -6.90 20.77
C THR A 247 2.74 -7.42 21.14
N ILE A 248 2.60 -8.01 22.33
CA ILE A 248 1.31 -8.46 22.86
C ILE A 248 0.45 -7.22 23.15
N ASP A 249 -0.76 -7.20 22.61
CA ASP A 249 -1.76 -6.16 22.89
C ASP A 249 -3.15 -6.79 23.03
N THR A 250 -3.50 -7.17 24.25
CA THR A 250 -4.73 -7.92 24.56
C THR A 250 -6.01 -7.18 24.18
N TRP A 251 -5.99 -5.85 24.18
CA TRP A 251 -7.11 -5.04 23.71
C TRP A 251 -7.30 -5.19 22.21
N ARG A 252 -6.19 -5.09 21.45
CA ARG A 252 -6.21 -5.28 20.01
C ARG A 252 -6.59 -6.71 19.63
N ASP A 253 -6.13 -7.71 20.40
CA ASP A 253 -6.48 -9.11 20.18
C ASP A 253 -8.00 -9.35 20.23
N GLY A 254 -8.72 -8.65 21.13
CA GLY A 254 -10.18 -8.67 21.19
C GLY A 254 -10.84 -8.14 19.92
N LEU A 255 -10.38 -6.99 19.42
CA LEU A 255 -10.86 -6.40 18.16
C LEU A 255 -10.55 -7.29 16.95
N VAL A 256 -9.38 -7.93 16.93
CA VAL A 256 -9.01 -8.90 15.90
C VAL A 256 -9.95 -10.10 15.91
N ALA A 257 -10.31 -10.61 17.09
CA ALA A 257 -11.25 -11.73 17.20
C ALA A 257 -12.66 -11.35 16.71
N GLU A 258 -13.16 -10.18 17.12
CA GLU A 258 -14.46 -9.64 16.67
C GLU A 258 -14.50 -9.44 15.16
N GLN A 259 -13.47 -8.81 14.59
CA GLN A 259 -13.38 -8.58 13.15
C GLN A 259 -13.28 -9.89 12.36
N ASN A 260 -12.49 -10.87 12.83
CA ASN A 260 -12.44 -12.19 12.20
C ASN A 260 -13.79 -12.93 12.25
N HIS A 261 -14.54 -12.80 13.35
CA HIS A 261 -15.89 -13.36 13.46
C HIS A 261 -16.85 -12.69 12.46
N TYR A 262 -16.82 -11.37 12.35
CA TYR A 262 -17.58 -10.63 11.34
C TYR A 262 -17.22 -11.03 9.90
N ILE A 263 -15.91 -11.15 9.62
CA ILE A 263 -15.40 -11.55 8.31
C ILE A 263 -15.97 -12.92 7.91
N SER A 264 -15.83 -13.91 8.80
CA SER A 264 -16.22 -15.29 8.53
C SER A 264 -17.73 -15.51 8.50
N THR A 265 -18.49 -14.79 9.33
CA THR A 265 -19.95 -15.04 9.48
C THR A 265 -20.78 -14.28 8.45
N PHE A 266 -20.37 -13.06 8.10
CA PHE A 266 -21.18 -12.16 7.26
C PHE A 266 -20.43 -11.70 6.01
N LEU A 267 -19.24 -11.11 6.18
CA LEU A 267 -18.59 -10.39 5.09
C LEU A 267 -18.18 -11.30 3.94
N THR A 268 -17.69 -12.50 4.24
CA THR A 268 -17.28 -13.47 3.21
C THR A 268 -18.45 -13.79 2.28
N SER A 269 -19.63 -14.11 2.83
CA SER A 269 -20.83 -14.38 2.03
C SER A 269 -21.29 -13.18 1.20
N ARG A 270 -21.17 -11.97 1.75
CA ARG A 270 -21.45 -10.73 1.02
C ARG A 270 -20.48 -10.53 -0.15
N LEU A 271 -19.18 -10.70 0.06
CA LEU A 271 -18.17 -10.56 -0.99
C LEU A 271 -18.31 -11.62 -2.08
N VAL A 272 -18.67 -12.86 -1.71
CA VAL A 272 -19.01 -13.92 -2.67
C VAL A 272 -20.20 -13.52 -3.54
N SER A 273 -21.22 -12.88 -2.96
CA SER A 273 -22.40 -12.39 -3.71
C SER A 273 -22.05 -11.27 -4.70
N ILE A 274 -21.10 -10.40 -4.34
CA ILE A 274 -20.71 -9.23 -5.15
C ILE A 274 -19.72 -9.62 -6.27
N TYR A 275 -18.66 -10.36 -5.92
CA TYR A 275 -17.54 -10.63 -6.82
C TYR A 275 -17.54 -12.06 -7.39
N GLY A 276 -18.25 -12.98 -6.75
CA GLY A 276 -18.18 -14.42 -7.04
C GLY A 276 -17.22 -15.16 -6.12
N GLN A 277 -17.05 -16.45 -6.37
CA GLN A 277 -16.18 -17.33 -5.59
C GLN A 277 -15.20 -18.06 -6.51
N LYS A 278 -13.94 -18.16 -6.08
CA LYS A 278 -12.90 -18.98 -6.69
C LYS A 278 -12.15 -19.71 -5.59
N GLU A 279 -11.94 -21.02 -5.75
CA GLU A 279 -11.38 -21.91 -4.72
C GLU A 279 -10.01 -21.43 -4.18
N GLU A 280 -9.16 -20.90 -5.07
CA GLU A 280 -7.82 -20.40 -4.73
C GLU A 280 -7.81 -19.04 -4.00
N CYS A 281 -8.93 -18.31 -4.00
CA CYS A 281 -9.01 -16.95 -3.46
C CYS A 281 -9.54 -16.95 -2.02
N THR A 282 -8.72 -16.47 -1.08
CA THR A 282 -9.06 -16.42 0.36
C THR A 282 -8.93 -15.00 0.94
N ILE A 283 -9.74 -14.74 1.97
CA ILE A 283 -9.59 -13.58 2.88
C ILE A 283 -8.68 -13.99 4.03
#